data_AF-A0A2V5Z9M8-F1
#
_entry.id   AF-A0A2V5Z9M8-F1
#
_cell.length_a   1.000
_cell.length_b   1.000
_cell.length_c   1.000
_cell.angle_alpha   90.00
_cell.angle_beta   90.00
_cell.angle_gamma   90.00
#
_symmetry.space_group_name_H-M   'P 1'
#
loop_
_entity.id
_entity.type
_entity.pdbx_description
1 polymer ?
#
loop_
_entity_poly.entity_id
_entity_poly.type
_entity_poly.pdbx_seq_one_letter_code
_entity_poly.pdbx_strand_id
1 'polypeptide(L)'
;MSPLVTTYLEMRSPEQLRPKRADARFRVREQKEPNWVFNRDLYFAVGEQWQWIDKRPWTDEQWKEYAAAPELRTFAAYYDNALAGYYELRNDTEGGVEIAYFGLLPEFTGRGLGGALLTSAIEEAWSRRRGIAPKRVWVHTCNRDHPQALANYQARGMVVYKVEEGKNI
;
A
#
# COMPACT_ATOMS: atom_id res chain seq x y z
N MET A 1 2.98 27.06 4.44
CA MET A 1 3.03 25.61 4.74
C MET A 1 4.36 25.08 4.23
N SER A 2 4.95 24.07 4.87
CA SER A 2 6.15 23.41 4.33
C SER A 2 5.83 22.77 2.96
N PRO A 3 6.78 22.74 2.02
CA PRO A 3 6.58 22.09 0.73
C PRO A 3 6.22 20.61 0.91
N LEU A 4 5.41 20.07 0.00
CA LEU A 4 5.13 18.64 -0.05
C LEU A 4 6.42 17.94 -0.48
N VAL A 5 6.93 17.00 0.31
CA VAL A 5 8.10 16.20 -0.05
C VAL A 5 7.65 14.77 -0.25
N THR A 6 7.82 14.23 -1.45
CA THR A 6 7.49 12.85 -1.79
C THR A 6 8.76 12.03 -1.88
N THR A 7 8.85 10.98 -1.08
CA THR A 7 9.94 10.01 -1.06
C THR A 7 9.50 8.73 -1.74
N TYR A 8 10.25 8.30 -2.75
CA TYR A 8 10.02 7.07 -3.48
C TYR A 8 11.02 6.01 -3.00
N LEU A 9 10.50 4.83 -2.69
CA LEU A 9 11.29 3.68 -2.25
C LEU A 9 11.07 2.48 -3.15
N GLU A 10 12.12 1.68 -3.34
CA GLU A 10 12.03 0.43 -4.09
C GLU A 10 12.77 -0.72 -3.40
N MET A 11 12.42 -1.93 -3.82
CA MET A 11 13.09 -3.18 -3.51
C MET A 11 13.31 -3.91 -4.84
N ARG A 12 14.52 -4.38 -5.11
CA ARG A 12 14.92 -5.02 -6.37
C ARG A 12 15.13 -6.53 -6.25
N SER A 13 15.09 -7.08 -5.04
CA SER A 13 15.10 -8.52 -4.84
C SER A 13 14.29 -8.90 -3.59
N PRO A 14 13.55 -10.03 -3.61
CA PRO A 14 12.78 -10.49 -2.46
C PRO A 14 13.66 -10.83 -1.24
N GLU A 15 14.94 -11.16 -1.45
CA GLU A 15 15.91 -11.42 -0.38
C GLU A 15 16.24 -10.17 0.46
N GLN A 16 15.92 -8.97 -0.05
CA GLN A 16 16.08 -7.72 0.71
C GLN A 16 14.99 -7.54 1.77
N LEU A 17 13.89 -8.30 1.68
CA LEU A 17 12.80 -8.23 2.63
C LEU A 17 13.28 -8.63 4.02
N ARG A 18 13.13 -7.71 4.95
CA ARG A 18 13.22 -7.99 6.39
C ARG A 18 11.77 -8.19 6.83
N PRO A 19 11.30 -9.39 7.18
CA PRO A 19 9.90 -9.58 7.54
C PRO A 19 9.61 -9.17 8.99
N LYS A 20 8.37 -8.75 9.26
CA LYS A 20 7.79 -8.67 10.60
C LYS A 20 6.51 -9.49 10.61
N ARG A 21 6.30 -10.32 11.63
CA ARG A 21 5.08 -11.11 11.78
C ARG A 21 4.24 -10.55 12.92
N ALA A 22 2.93 -10.63 12.78
CA ALA A 22 1.97 -10.42 13.86
C ALA A 22 1.56 -11.79 14.44
N ASP A 23 0.77 -11.79 15.51
CA ASP A 23 0.21 -13.03 16.03
C ASP A 23 -0.85 -13.64 15.11
N ALA A 24 -1.31 -14.86 15.42
CA ALA A 24 -2.22 -15.64 14.60
C ALA A 24 -3.61 -15.01 14.37
N ARG A 25 -3.98 -13.98 15.14
CA ARG A 25 -5.24 -13.24 14.95
C ARG A 25 -5.16 -12.34 13.73
N PHE A 26 -3.97 -11.89 13.36
CA PHE A 26 -3.76 -11.05 12.19
C PHE A 26 -3.67 -11.89 10.92
N ARG A 27 -4.59 -11.67 9.99
CA ARG A 27 -4.63 -12.37 8.69
C ARG A 27 -4.85 -11.39 7.56
N VAL A 28 -4.25 -11.68 6.41
CA VAL A 28 -4.45 -10.91 5.17
C VAL A 28 -5.08 -11.83 4.13
N ARG A 29 -6.04 -11.30 3.36
CA ARG A 29 -6.73 -12.04 2.28
C ARG A 29 -6.89 -11.15 1.06
N GLU A 30 -6.63 -11.72 -0.11
CA GLU A 30 -6.93 -11.08 -1.39
C GLU A 30 -8.44 -11.04 -1.64
N GLN A 31 -8.94 -9.88 -2.08
CA GLN A 31 -10.28 -9.71 -2.62
C GLN A 31 -10.25 -10.08 -4.10
N LYS A 32 -10.58 -11.34 -4.40
CA LYS A 32 -10.49 -11.90 -5.77
C LYS A 32 -11.55 -11.36 -6.72
N GLU A 33 -12.73 -11.07 -6.18
CA GLU A 33 -13.80 -10.45 -6.95
C GLU A 33 -13.66 -8.93 -6.83
N PRO A 34 -13.53 -8.19 -7.95
CA PRO A 34 -13.48 -6.73 -7.93
C PRO A 34 -14.67 -6.12 -7.18
N ASN A 35 -14.39 -5.25 -6.21
CA ASN A 35 -15.41 -4.55 -5.44
C ASN A 35 -15.04 -3.09 -5.27
N TRP A 36 -15.48 -2.25 -6.21
CA TRP A 36 -15.16 -0.82 -6.23
C TRP A 36 -15.62 -0.07 -4.98
N VAL A 37 -16.73 -0.48 -4.35
CA VAL A 37 -17.21 0.11 -3.09
C VAL A 37 -16.21 -0.19 -1.98
N PHE A 38 -15.71 -1.42 -1.92
CA PHE A 38 -14.69 -1.80 -0.95
C PHE A 38 -13.38 -1.01 -1.12
N ASN A 39 -12.89 -0.88 -2.36
CA ASN A 39 -11.71 -0.06 -2.67
C ASN A 39 -11.90 1.40 -2.26
N ARG A 40 -13.04 1.98 -2.63
CA ARG A 40 -13.40 3.37 -2.30
C ARG A 40 -13.46 3.59 -0.80
N ASP A 41 -14.26 2.77 -0.11
CA ASP A 41 -14.54 2.97 1.31
C ASP A 41 -13.28 2.81 2.16
N LEU A 42 -12.38 1.88 1.82
CA LEU A 42 -11.09 1.73 2.49
C LEU A 42 -10.11 2.86 2.17
N TYR A 43 -10.07 3.35 0.93
CA TYR A 43 -9.28 4.53 0.59
C TYR A 43 -9.67 5.72 1.46
N PHE A 44 -10.97 5.98 1.62
CA PHE A 44 -11.42 7.06 2.49
C PHE A 44 -11.12 6.75 3.96
N ALA A 45 -11.49 5.58 4.47
CA ALA A 45 -11.38 5.28 5.90
C ALA A 45 -9.92 5.24 6.40
N VAL A 46 -8.99 4.73 5.60
CA VAL A 46 -7.55 4.69 5.95
C VAL A 46 -6.87 6.02 5.66
N GLY A 47 -7.21 6.66 4.54
CA GLY A 47 -6.60 7.91 4.09
C GLY A 47 -7.13 9.18 4.76
N GLU A 48 -8.23 9.11 5.51
CA GLU A 48 -8.89 10.27 6.11
C GLU A 48 -7.93 11.09 7.00
N GLN A 49 -7.22 10.42 7.91
CA GLN A 49 -6.27 11.05 8.82
C GLN A 49 -5.04 11.64 8.11
N TRP A 50 -4.74 11.16 6.91
CA TRP A 50 -3.53 11.50 6.15
C TRP A 50 -3.83 12.37 4.93
N GLN A 51 -5.06 12.89 4.84
CA GLN A 51 -5.50 13.78 3.78
C GLN A 51 -5.24 13.21 2.36
N TRP A 52 -5.49 11.92 2.15
CA TRP A 52 -5.53 11.39 0.80
C TRP A 52 -6.63 12.11 0.01
N ILE A 53 -6.25 12.79 -1.07
CA ILE A 53 -7.13 13.70 -1.84
C ILE A 53 -7.25 13.32 -3.32
N ASP A 54 -6.32 12.53 -3.84
CA ASP A 54 -6.13 12.20 -5.25
C ASP A 54 -7.34 11.49 -5.89
N LYS A 55 -8.05 10.65 -5.13
CA LYS A 55 -9.28 9.98 -5.60
C LYS A 55 -10.57 10.53 -4.99
N ARG A 56 -10.50 11.57 -4.17
CA ARG A 56 -11.71 12.24 -3.64
C ARG A 56 -12.68 12.75 -4.71
N PRO A 57 -12.22 13.31 -5.85
CA PRO A 57 -13.15 13.81 -6.87
C PRO A 57 -13.68 12.69 -7.80
N TRP A 58 -13.30 11.43 -7.57
CA TRP A 58 -13.68 10.35 -8.47
C TRP A 58 -15.17 10.04 -8.44
N THR A 59 -15.75 9.80 -9.61
CA THR A 59 -17.10 9.26 -9.77
C THR A 59 -17.14 7.77 -9.48
N ASP A 60 -18.34 7.22 -9.29
CA ASP A 60 -18.54 5.78 -9.15
C ASP A 60 -18.02 5.01 -10.37
N GLU A 61 -18.14 5.57 -11.59
CA GLU A 61 -17.60 4.97 -12.82
C GLU A 61 -16.09 4.86 -12.79
N GLN A 62 -15.38 5.89 -12.29
CA GLN A 62 -13.92 5.86 -12.16
C GLN A 62 -13.48 4.81 -11.12
N TRP A 63 -14.21 4.68 -10.02
CA TRP A 63 -13.96 3.61 -9.05
C TRP A 63 -14.21 2.21 -9.62
N LYS A 64 -15.30 2.04 -10.39
CA LYS A 64 -15.59 0.77 -11.08
C LYS A 64 -14.48 0.39 -12.05
N GLU A 65 -14.04 1.33 -12.88
CA GLU A 65 -12.93 1.14 -13.82
C GLU A 65 -11.63 0.79 -13.08
N TYR A 66 -11.31 1.53 -12.02
CA TYR A 66 -10.13 1.28 -11.20
C TYR A 66 -10.11 -0.11 -10.58
N ALA A 67 -11.21 -0.51 -9.94
CA ALA A 67 -11.31 -1.81 -9.27
C ALA A 67 -11.33 -2.99 -10.25
N ALA A 68 -11.82 -2.79 -11.47
CA ALA A 68 -11.86 -3.80 -12.53
C ALA A 68 -10.52 -3.94 -13.29
N ALA A 69 -9.55 -3.05 -13.04
CA ALA A 69 -8.28 -3.04 -13.75
C ALA A 69 -7.49 -4.35 -13.52
N PRO A 70 -7.11 -5.10 -14.57
CA PRO A 70 -6.46 -6.41 -14.44
C PRO A 70 -5.06 -6.33 -13.81
N GLU A 71 -4.44 -5.16 -13.75
CA GLU A 71 -3.17 -4.90 -13.08
C GLU A 71 -3.31 -4.70 -11.57
N LEU A 72 -4.52 -4.43 -11.06
CA LEU A 72 -4.80 -4.13 -9.65
C LEU A 72 -5.19 -5.40 -8.88
N ARG A 73 -4.63 -5.55 -7.68
CA ARG A 73 -5.01 -6.55 -6.68
C ARG A 73 -5.26 -5.86 -5.35
N THR A 74 -6.32 -6.23 -4.66
CA THR A 74 -6.72 -5.61 -3.40
C THR A 74 -6.68 -6.64 -2.28
N PHE A 75 -6.12 -6.27 -1.14
CA PHE A 75 -5.96 -7.17 0.00
C PHE A 75 -6.49 -6.52 1.27
N ALA A 76 -7.30 -7.28 2.01
CA ALA A 76 -7.87 -6.87 3.27
C ALA A 76 -7.14 -7.55 4.42
N ALA A 77 -6.77 -6.77 5.43
CA ALA A 77 -6.23 -7.25 6.68
C ALA A 77 -7.32 -7.34 7.73
N TYR A 78 -7.28 -8.39 8.53
CA TYR A 78 -8.20 -8.64 9.63
C TYR A 78 -7.43 -8.94 10.89
N TYR A 79 -7.94 -8.48 12.02
CA TYR A 79 -7.51 -8.92 13.34
C TYR A 79 -8.70 -9.61 14.00
N ASP A 80 -8.58 -10.92 14.22
CA ASP A 80 -9.71 -11.82 14.42
C ASP A 80 -10.71 -11.68 13.27
N ASN A 81 -11.89 -11.12 13.53
CA ASN A 81 -12.94 -10.91 12.53
C ASN A 81 -13.13 -9.43 12.16
N ALA A 82 -12.37 -8.52 12.79
CA ALA A 82 -12.48 -7.09 12.52
C ALA A 82 -11.57 -6.70 11.37
N LEU A 83 -12.09 -5.91 10.42
CA LEU A 83 -11.30 -5.29 9.37
C LEU A 83 -10.28 -4.37 10.02
N ALA A 84 -9.00 -4.57 9.73
CA ALA A 84 -7.88 -3.88 10.37
C ALA A 84 -7.18 -2.90 9.43
N GLY A 85 -7.28 -3.10 8.13
CA GLY A 85 -6.59 -2.30 7.13
C GLY A 85 -6.59 -2.97 5.77
N TYR A 86 -5.83 -2.41 4.83
CA TYR A 86 -5.75 -2.94 3.48
C TYR A 86 -4.48 -2.48 2.76
N TYR A 87 -4.22 -3.12 1.62
CA TYR A 87 -3.32 -2.57 0.62
C TYR A 87 -3.77 -2.94 -0.79
N GLU A 88 -3.29 -2.16 -1.75
CA GLU A 88 -3.50 -2.37 -3.17
C GLU A 88 -2.14 -2.53 -3.86
N LEU A 89 -2.02 -3.57 -4.69
CA LEU A 89 -0.84 -3.83 -5.52
C LEU A 89 -1.20 -3.57 -6.98
N ARG A 90 -0.44 -2.74 -7.68
CA ARG A 90 -0.64 -2.44 -9.10
C ARG A 90 0.60 -2.79 -9.90
N ASN A 91 0.46 -3.57 -10.97
CA ASN A 91 1.56 -3.79 -11.89
C ASN A 91 1.79 -2.51 -12.71
N ASP A 92 3.04 -2.04 -12.77
CA ASP A 92 3.42 -0.93 -13.64
C ASP A 92 3.74 -1.42 -15.06
N THR A 93 3.91 -0.48 -15.98
CA THR A 93 4.20 -0.77 -17.40
C THR A 93 5.65 -1.17 -17.65
N GLU A 94 6.54 -1.08 -16.66
CA GLU A 94 7.97 -1.37 -16.76
C GLU A 94 8.33 -2.75 -16.19
N GLY A 95 7.35 -3.46 -15.61
CA GLY A 95 7.50 -4.78 -15.01
C GLY A 95 7.75 -4.75 -13.50
N GLY A 96 7.51 -3.64 -12.83
CA GLY A 96 7.47 -3.50 -11.39
C GLY A 96 6.06 -3.65 -10.82
N VAL A 97 5.98 -3.74 -9.49
CA VAL A 97 4.72 -3.72 -8.74
C VAL A 97 4.75 -2.55 -7.75
N GLU A 98 3.77 -1.66 -7.87
CA GLU A 98 3.54 -0.57 -6.93
C GLU A 98 2.66 -1.04 -5.77
N ILE A 99 3.05 -0.70 -4.54
CA ILE A 99 2.13 -0.67 -3.40
C ILE A 99 1.38 0.67 -3.47
N ALA A 100 0.27 0.69 -4.20
CA ALA A 100 -0.43 1.93 -4.57
C ALA A 100 -1.12 2.60 -3.38
N TYR A 101 -1.75 1.79 -2.53
CA TYR A 101 -2.33 2.24 -1.28
C TYR A 101 -2.03 1.21 -0.19
N PHE A 102 -1.82 1.70 1.01
CA PHE A 102 -1.43 0.89 2.14
C PHE A 102 -1.78 1.61 3.43
N GLY A 103 -2.47 0.90 4.34
CA GLY A 103 -2.58 1.40 5.70
C GLY A 103 -3.52 0.58 6.57
N LEU A 104 -3.55 0.96 7.83
CA LEU A 104 -4.42 0.41 8.86
C LEU A 104 -5.53 1.40 9.16
N LEU A 105 -6.69 0.88 9.54
CA LEU A 105 -7.73 1.70 10.15
C LEU A 105 -7.22 2.27 11.48
N PRO A 106 -7.67 3.48 11.89
CA PRO A 106 -7.16 4.20 13.05
C PRO A 106 -7.05 3.35 14.32
N GLU A 107 -8.04 2.49 14.57
CA GLU A 107 -8.14 1.65 15.78
C GLU A 107 -7.00 0.62 15.86
N PHE A 108 -6.40 0.25 14.73
CA PHE A 108 -5.36 -0.77 14.61
C PHE A 108 -3.94 -0.20 14.48
N THR A 109 -3.81 1.12 14.40
CA THR A 109 -2.51 1.81 14.41
C THR A 109 -1.82 1.69 15.79
N GLY A 110 -0.50 1.88 15.84
CA GLY A 110 0.27 1.79 17.10
C GLY A 110 0.47 0.39 17.69
N ARG A 111 -0.19 -0.65 17.15
CA ARG A 111 -0.12 -2.04 17.65
C ARG A 111 1.00 -2.89 17.02
N GLY A 112 1.87 -2.28 16.24
CA GLY A 112 2.93 -2.96 15.51
C GLY A 112 2.48 -3.77 14.27
N LEU A 113 1.19 -3.75 13.93
CA LEU A 113 0.58 -4.48 12.80
C LEU A 113 1.03 -3.95 11.43
N GLY A 114 1.39 -2.67 11.32
CA GLY A 114 1.78 -2.07 10.03
C GLY A 114 2.99 -2.74 9.39
N GLY A 115 3.95 -3.22 10.20
CA GLY A 115 5.08 -3.98 9.67
C GLY A 115 4.67 -5.37 9.17
N ALA A 116 3.68 -6.01 9.80
CA ALA A 116 3.15 -7.29 9.33
C ALA A 116 2.33 -7.14 8.05
N LEU A 117 1.51 -6.08 7.96
CA LEU A 117 0.78 -5.74 6.74
C LEU A 117 1.73 -5.47 5.58
N LEU A 118 2.78 -4.67 5.80
CA LEU A 118 3.74 -4.32 4.75
C LEU A 118 4.56 -5.54 4.32
N THR A 119 4.89 -6.42 5.26
CA THR A 119 5.55 -7.69 4.92
C THR A 119 4.67 -8.51 3.99
N SER A 120 3.37 -8.65 4.30
CA SER A 120 2.41 -9.33 3.41
C SER A 120 2.32 -8.67 2.04
N ALA A 121 2.26 -7.33 1.97
CA ALA A 121 2.21 -6.61 0.70
C ALA A 121 3.45 -6.88 -0.16
N ILE A 122 4.65 -6.86 0.42
CA ILE A 122 5.90 -7.11 -0.31
C ILE A 122 5.99 -8.59 -0.76
N GLU A 123 5.61 -9.54 0.09
CA GLU A 123 5.58 -10.97 -0.27
C GLU A 123 4.61 -11.23 -1.44
N GLU A 124 3.42 -10.65 -1.40
CA GLU A 124 2.43 -10.75 -2.47
C GLU A 124 2.87 -10.03 -3.74
N ALA A 125 3.56 -8.90 -3.62
CA ALA A 125 4.10 -8.16 -4.77
C ALA A 125 5.18 -8.95 -5.50
N TRP A 126 6.05 -9.68 -4.78
CA TRP A 126 7.07 -10.56 -5.35
C TRP A 126 6.53 -11.91 -5.86
N SER A 127 5.27 -12.25 -5.58
CA SER A 127 4.67 -13.48 -6.06
C SER A 127 4.71 -13.54 -7.60
N ARG A 128 5.17 -14.67 -8.17
CA ARG A 128 5.33 -14.81 -9.63
C ARG A 128 3.96 -14.79 -10.30
N ARG A 129 3.65 -13.71 -11.02
CA ARG A 129 2.43 -13.62 -11.79
C ARG A 129 2.63 -14.27 -13.16
N ARG A 130 1.84 -15.30 -13.47
CA ARG A 130 1.95 -16.06 -14.74
C ARG A 130 3.38 -16.57 -15.01
N GLY A 131 4.13 -16.89 -13.96
CA GLY A 131 5.52 -17.35 -14.03
C GLY A 131 6.58 -16.25 -14.16
N ILE A 132 6.19 -14.97 -14.24
CA ILE A 132 7.10 -13.83 -14.37
C ILE A 132 7.34 -13.21 -12.99
N ALA A 133 8.60 -13.04 -12.63
CA ALA A 133 8.98 -12.29 -11.43
C ALA A 133 9.01 -10.79 -11.75
N PRO A 134 8.54 -9.92 -10.84
CA PRO A 134 8.70 -8.47 -10.98
C PRO A 134 10.17 -8.06 -11.08
N LYS A 135 10.45 -6.92 -11.70
CA LYS A 135 11.78 -6.30 -11.67
C LYS A 135 12.04 -5.53 -10.38
N ARG A 136 10.97 -5.04 -9.73
CA ARG A 136 11.00 -4.32 -8.47
C ARG A 136 9.63 -4.31 -7.79
N VAL A 137 9.64 -4.04 -6.50
CA VAL A 137 8.48 -3.60 -5.72
C VAL A 137 8.75 -2.17 -5.27
N TRP A 138 7.82 -1.25 -5.47
CA TRP A 138 8.03 0.16 -5.13
C TRP A 138 6.81 0.81 -4.50
N VAL A 139 7.05 1.94 -3.84
CA VAL A 139 6.04 2.75 -3.15
C VAL A 139 6.50 4.19 -3.13
N HIS A 140 5.58 5.12 -2.95
CA HIS A 140 5.89 6.49 -2.60
C HIS A 140 5.10 6.91 -1.37
N THR A 141 5.70 7.80 -0.56
CA THR A 141 5.08 8.38 0.63
C THR A 141 5.50 9.83 0.74
N CYS A 142 4.67 10.68 1.33
CA CYS A 142 4.97 12.09 1.50
C CYS A 142 5.08 12.51 2.96
N ASN A 143 5.62 13.71 3.20
CA ASN A 143 5.70 14.32 4.53
C ASN A 143 4.34 14.67 5.17
N ARG A 144 3.22 14.33 4.53
CA ARG A 144 1.85 14.43 5.07
C ARG A 144 1.22 13.06 5.41
N ASP A 145 1.86 11.96 5.02
CA ASP A 145 1.44 10.62 5.42
C ASP A 145 1.78 10.36 6.90
N HIS A 146 1.44 9.15 7.37
CA HIS A 146 1.77 8.72 8.72
C HIS A 146 3.26 8.96 9.02
N PRO A 147 3.62 9.60 10.16
CA PRO A 147 5.02 9.88 10.52
C PRO A 147 5.97 8.66 10.53
N GLN A 148 5.41 7.45 10.65
CA GLN A 148 6.14 6.20 10.71
C GLN A 148 6.20 5.49 9.35
N ALA A 149 5.58 6.02 8.29
CA ALA A 149 5.50 5.38 6.98
C ALA A 149 6.89 5.12 6.40
N LEU A 150 7.69 6.18 6.23
CA LEU A 150 9.06 6.08 5.71
C LEU A 150 9.92 5.09 6.53
N ALA A 151 9.89 5.22 7.86
CA ALA A 151 10.63 4.34 8.77
C ALA A 151 10.17 2.88 8.65
N ASN A 152 8.87 2.62 8.48
CA ASN A 152 8.33 1.28 8.30
C ASN A 152 8.82 0.66 6.98
N TYR A 153 8.79 1.40 5.86
CA TYR A 153 9.31 0.93 4.57
C TYR A 153 10.79 0.57 4.64
N GLN A 154 11.62 1.45 5.19
CA GLN A 154 13.06 1.21 5.36
C GLN A 154 13.34 0.04 6.31
N ALA A 155 12.57 -0.09 7.39
CA ALA A 155 12.71 -1.21 8.31
C ALA A 155 12.43 -2.56 7.63
N ARG A 156 11.56 -2.60 6.61
CA ARG A 156 11.26 -3.82 5.83
C ARG A 156 12.21 -4.05 4.65
N GLY A 157 13.23 -3.19 4.48
CA GLY A 157 14.31 -3.39 3.52
C GLY A 157 14.16 -2.61 2.21
N MET A 158 13.13 -1.76 2.07
CA MET A 158 13.02 -0.87 0.91
C MET A 158 14.05 0.26 1.02
N VAL A 159 14.59 0.70 -0.12
CA VAL A 159 15.60 1.76 -0.20
C VAL A 159 15.06 2.96 -0.95
N VAL A 160 15.39 4.17 -0.48
CA VAL A 160 15.03 5.41 -1.18
C VAL A 160 15.82 5.49 -2.48
N TYR A 161 15.13 5.71 -3.61
CA TYR A 161 15.77 5.89 -4.92
C TYR A 161 15.49 7.26 -5.55
N LYS A 162 14.48 7.99 -5.06
CA LYS A 162 14.11 9.32 -5.55
C LYS A 162 13.40 10.11 -4.46
N VAL A 163 13.64 11.43 -4.41
CA VAL A 163 12.93 12.39 -3.57
C VAL A 163 12.51 13.56 -4.46
N GLU A 164 11.26 14.00 -4.33
CA GLU A 164 10.72 15.16 -5.05
C GLU A 164 10.16 16.17 -4.07
N GLU A 165 10.39 17.46 -4.35
CA GLU A 165 9.79 18.57 -3.62
C GLU A 165 8.73 19.23 -4.51
N GLY A 166 7.48 19.23 -4.05
CA GLY A 166 6.39 19.96 -4.66
C GLY A 166 6.61 21.47 -4.54
N LYS A 167 6.24 22.23 -5.57
CA LYS A 167 6.29 23.70 -5.52
C LYS A 167 5.35 24.20 -4.41
N ASN A 168 5.80 25.22 -3.68
CA ASN A 168 4.92 25.95 -2.76
C ASN A 168 3.74 26.51 -3.58
N ILE A 169 2.52 26.07 -3.24
CA ILE A 169 1.28 26.68 -3.72
C ILE A 169 0.81 27.66 -2.64
#